data_AF-A0A1R0XRZ1-F1
#
_entry.id   AF-A0A1R0XRZ1-F1
#
_cell.length_a   1.000
_cell.length_b   1.000
_cell.length_c   1.000
_cell.angle_alpha   90.00
_cell.angle_beta   90.00
_cell.angle_gamma   90.00
#
_symmetry.space_group_name_H-M   'P 1'
#
loop_
_entity.id
_entity.type
_entity.pdbx_description
1 polymer ?
#
loop_
_entity_poly.entity_id
_entity_poly.type
_entity_poly.pdbx_seq_one_letter_code
_entity_poly.pdbx_strand_id
1 'polypeptide(L)'
;MKERYYLVREDILPDAVLKTMQVKQLLEAGDAKTVHEGVEQVGLSRSAFYKYKDGIHLIHQLERERIVTISMDLEHESGMLSKVLGSVAGHGANVLTIHQSIPLQGRANVVISVEISHLNEELGEMLDSLKNIPGVKRAIIVGQG
;
A
#
# COMPACT_ATOMS: atom_id res chain seq x y z
N MET A 1 5.55 21.74 -10.20
CA MET A 1 4.21 22.05 -10.76
C MET A 1 3.25 20.96 -10.29
N LYS A 2 2.00 21.26 -9.94
CA LYS A 2 1.02 20.21 -9.65
C LYS A 2 0.77 19.39 -10.92
N GLU A 3 1.04 18.09 -10.87
CA GLU A 3 0.66 17.17 -11.94
C GLU A 3 -0.87 17.14 -12.05
N ARG A 4 -1.39 17.21 -13.28
CA ARG A 4 -2.82 17.17 -13.56
C ARG A 4 -3.13 15.83 -14.22
N TYR A 5 -4.07 15.10 -13.65
CA TYR A 5 -4.52 13.80 -14.16
C TYR A 5 -5.84 13.95 -14.91
N TYR A 6 -6.02 13.11 -15.92
CA TYR A 6 -7.26 13.01 -16.70
C TYR A 6 -7.75 11.56 -16.67
N LEU A 7 -9.05 11.36 -16.47
CA LEU A 7 -9.67 10.05 -16.58
C LEU A 7 -10.12 9.84 -18.03
N VAL A 8 -9.63 8.78 -18.65
CA VAL A 8 -9.96 8.38 -20.01
C VAL A 8 -10.41 6.94 -20.01
N ARG A 9 -11.36 6.60 -20.88
CA ARG A 9 -11.78 5.21 -21.05
C ARG A 9 -10.73 4.46 -21.86
N GLU A 10 -10.61 3.16 -21.61
CA GLU A 10 -9.63 2.30 -22.28
C GLU A 10 -9.84 2.22 -23.80
N ASP A 11 -11.11 2.20 -24.26
CA ASP A 11 -11.50 2.07 -25.66
C ASP A 11 -11.01 3.21 -26.56
N ILE A 12 -10.67 4.36 -25.98
CA ILE A 12 -10.18 5.54 -26.70
C ILE A 12 -8.65 5.69 -26.63
N LEU A 13 -7.96 4.81 -25.89
CA LEU A 13 -6.50 4.89 -25.75
C LEU A 13 -5.81 4.44 -27.04
N PRO A 14 -4.72 5.11 -27.45
CA PRO A 14 -3.89 4.62 -28.54
C PRO A 14 -3.30 3.24 -28.23
N ASP A 15 -3.13 2.39 -29.24
CA ASP A 15 -2.56 1.03 -29.13
C ASP A 15 -1.23 1.01 -28.37
N ALA A 16 -0.36 2.00 -28.60
CA ALA A 16 0.91 2.11 -27.91
C ALA A 16 0.78 2.28 -26.38
N VAL A 17 -0.27 2.95 -25.91
CA VAL A 17 -0.58 3.12 -24.47
C VAL A 17 -1.08 1.80 -23.90
N LEU A 18 -2.01 1.13 -24.59
CA LEU A 18 -2.56 -0.17 -24.19
C LEU A 18 -1.44 -1.23 -24.08
N LYS A 19 -0.59 -1.32 -25.10
CA LYS A 19 0.57 -2.23 -25.08
C LYS A 19 1.58 -1.88 -24.00
N THR A 20 1.78 -0.60 -23.69
CA THR A 20 2.65 -0.21 -22.57
C THR A 20 2.10 -0.78 -21.26
N MET A 21 0.79 -0.74 -21.05
CA MET A 21 0.16 -1.34 -19.88
C MET A 21 0.29 -2.86 -19.85
N GLN A 22 0.13 -3.54 -20.99
CA GLN A 22 0.34 -4.99 -21.09
C GLN A 22 1.77 -5.38 -20.74
N VAL A 23 2.79 -4.62 -21.18
CA VAL A 23 4.19 -4.87 -20.80
C VAL A 23 4.38 -4.71 -19.29
N LYS A 24 3.79 -3.68 -18.66
CA LYS A 24 3.84 -3.50 -17.20
C LYS A 24 3.24 -4.71 -16.49
N GLN A 25 2.09 -5.20 -16.95
CA GLN A 25 1.43 -6.38 -16.39
C GLN A 25 2.27 -7.66 -16.52
N LEU A 26 2.91 -7.90 -17.68
CA LEU A 26 3.80 -9.04 -17.87
C LEU A 26 5.01 -9.01 -16.94
N LEU A 27 5.57 -7.82 -16.70
CA LEU A 27 6.70 -7.64 -15.77
C LEU A 27 6.26 -7.85 -14.32
N GLU A 28 5.11 -7.32 -13.92
CA GLU A 28 4.56 -7.49 -12.58
C GLU A 28 4.19 -8.95 -12.27
N ALA A 29 3.63 -9.67 -13.25
CA ALA A 29 3.31 -11.09 -13.13
C ALA A 29 4.54 -12.00 -13.17
N GLY A 30 5.70 -11.48 -13.60
CA GLY A 30 6.92 -12.26 -13.82
C GLY A 30 6.92 -13.09 -15.10
N ASP A 31 5.90 -12.93 -15.96
CA ASP A 31 5.79 -13.56 -17.28
C ASP A 31 6.86 -13.02 -18.26
N ALA A 32 7.36 -11.81 -18.02
CA ALA A 32 8.55 -11.26 -18.67
C ALA A 32 9.59 -10.87 -17.60
N LYS A 33 10.85 -11.24 -17.80
CA LYS A 33 11.97 -10.90 -16.89
C LYS A 33 12.57 -9.55 -17.17
N THR A 34 12.42 -9.05 -18.40
CA THR A 34 12.99 -7.77 -18.83
C THR A 34 12.01 -6.98 -19.67
N VAL A 35 12.17 -5.65 -19.68
CA VAL A 35 11.41 -4.76 -20.58
C VAL A 35 11.57 -5.21 -22.03
N HIS A 36 12.76 -5.67 -22.43
CA HIS A 36 13.01 -6.10 -23.80
C HIS A 36 12.12 -7.28 -24.22
N GLU A 37 12.05 -8.30 -23.37
CA GLU A 37 11.20 -9.49 -23.56
C GLU A 37 9.73 -9.10 -23.61
N GLY A 38 9.29 -8.28 -22.64
CA GLY A 38 7.90 -7.84 -22.58
C GLY A 38 7.47 -7.05 -23.82
N VAL A 39 8.27 -6.08 -24.28
CA VAL A 39 7.92 -5.29 -25.47
C VAL A 39 7.95 -6.11 -26.77
N GLU A 40 8.82 -7.12 -26.86
CA GLU A 40 8.86 -8.04 -28.00
C GLU A 40 7.59 -8.91 -28.04
N GLN A 41 7.17 -9.45 -26.88
CA GLN A 41 5.98 -10.28 -26.76
C GLN A 41 4.68 -9.56 -27.18
N VAL A 42 4.54 -8.26 -26.87
CA VAL A 42 3.34 -7.47 -27.22
C VAL A 42 3.45 -6.71 -28.54
N GLY A 43 4.62 -6.76 -29.20
CA GLY A 43 4.87 -5.99 -30.43
C GLY A 43 4.85 -4.47 -30.21
N LEU A 44 5.60 -3.99 -29.21
CA LEU A 44 5.82 -2.58 -28.91
C LEU A 44 7.31 -2.24 -29.10
N SER A 45 7.63 -1.03 -29.55
CA SER A 45 9.02 -0.59 -29.55
C SER A 45 9.48 -0.18 -28.14
N ARG A 46 10.75 -0.39 -27.82
CA ARG A 46 11.33 0.08 -26.54
C ARG A 46 11.13 1.58 -26.33
N SER A 47 11.31 2.39 -27.37
CA SER A 47 11.13 3.85 -27.29
C SER A 47 9.68 4.24 -27.00
N ALA A 48 8.69 3.52 -27.57
CA ALA A 48 7.28 3.75 -27.27
C ALA A 48 6.96 3.40 -25.81
N PHE A 49 7.48 2.27 -25.30
CA PHE A 49 7.33 1.92 -23.88
C PHE A 49 7.87 3.02 -22.97
N TYR A 50 9.12 3.44 -23.17
CA TYR A 50 9.75 4.48 -22.34
C TYR A 50 9.07 5.85 -22.44
N LYS A 51 8.40 6.15 -23.55
CA LYS A 51 7.61 7.39 -23.70
C LYS A 51 6.40 7.43 -22.77
N TYR A 52 5.80 6.28 -22.47
CA TYR A 52 4.51 6.18 -21.80
C TYR A 52 4.57 5.56 -20.39
N LYS A 53 5.60 4.75 -20.07
CA LYS A 53 5.64 3.90 -18.85
C LYS A 53 5.36 4.63 -17.53
N ASP A 54 5.80 5.87 -17.41
CA ASP A 54 5.71 6.68 -16.18
C ASP A 54 4.43 7.51 -16.11
N GLY A 55 3.71 7.66 -17.23
CA GLY A 55 2.51 8.50 -17.33
C GLY A 55 1.18 7.76 -17.34
N ILE A 56 1.18 6.42 -17.42
CA ILE A 56 -0.05 5.60 -17.41
C ILE A 56 0.02 4.57 -16.29
N HIS A 57 -1.04 4.55 -15.48
CA HIS A 57 -1.21 3.70 -14.31
C HIS A 57 -2.66 3.23 -14.24
N LEU A 58 -2.89 2.01 -13.73
CA LEU A 58 -4.25 1.54 -13.49
C LEU A 58 -4.80 2.22 -12.25
N ILE A 59 -6.06 2.69 -12.32
CA ILE A 59 -6.67 3.40 -11.19
C ILE A 59 -6.74 2.55 -9.92
N HIS A 60 -6.91 1.22 -10.07
CA HIS A 60 -6.95 0.30 -8.94
C HIS A 60 -5.55 -0.04 -8.38
N GLN A 61 -4.45 0.28 -9.08
CA GLN A 61 -3.11 0.20 -8.50
C GLN A 61 -2.88 1.38 -7.52
N LEU A 62 -3.44 2.56 -7.82
CA LEU A 62 -3.44 3.72 -6.90
C LEU A 62 -4.31 3.50 -5.65
N GLU A 63 -5.27 2.58 -5.73
CA GLU A 63 -6.10 2.18 -4.58
C GLU A 63 -5.48 1.03 -3.78
N ARG A 64 -4.69 0.16 -4.43
CA ARG A 64 -4.06 -0.97 -3.75
C ARG A 64 -3.05 -0.51 -2.73
N GLU A 65 -2.13 0.42 -3.08
CA GLU A 65 -1.03 0.98 -2.25
C GLU A 65 -1.45 1.73 -0.95
N ARG A 66 -2.62 1.42 -0.42
CA ARG A 66 -3.24 2.09 0.71
C ARG A 66 -3.45 1.16 1.89
N ILE A 67 -3.00 -0.10 1.85
CA ILE A 67 -3.14 -1.00 2.99
C ILE A 67 -1.77 -1.27 3.60
N VAL A 68 -1.62 -0.96 4.88
CA VAL A 68 -0.40 -1.29 5.62
C VAL A 68 -0.72 -2.26 6.75
N THR A 69 0.14 -3.26 6.91
CA THR A 69 0.05 -4.22 8.02
C THR A 69 1.06 -3.85 9.07
N ILE A 70 0.58 -3.61 10.29
CA ILE A 70 1.38 -3.18 11.43
C ILE A 70 1.35 -4.29 12.48
N SER A 71 2.52 -4.74 12.92
CA SER A 71 2.69 -5.64 14.06
C SER A 71 3.16 -4.86 15.27
N MET A 72 2.51 -5.08 16.41
CA MET A 72 2.75 -4.39 17.66
C MET A 72 2.86 -5.37 18.82
N ASP A 73 3.74 -5.10 19.76
CA ASP A 73 3.77 -5.81 21.04
C ASP A 73 3.17 -4.91 22.12
N LEU A 74 2.04 -5.33 22.68
CA LEU A 74 1.28 -4.58 23.67
C LEU A 74 1.40 -5.20 25.05
N GLU A 75 1.51 -4.39 26.09
CA GLU A 75 1.27 -4.83 27.47
C GLU A 75 -0.18 -5.25 27.63
N HIS A 76 -0.39 -6.34 28.38
CA HIS A 76 -1.73 -6.89 28.61
C HIS A 76 -2.42 -6.15 29.75
N GLU A 77 -2.95 -4.98 29.42
CA GLU A 77 -3.72 -4.14 30.33
C GLU A 77 -5.10 -3.81 29.74
N SER A 78 -6.07 -3.57 30.63
CA SER A 78 -7.43 -3.22 30.22
C SER A 78 -7.42 -1.94 29.38
N GLY A 79 -8.10 -1.99 28.22
CA GLY A 79 -8.21 -0.85 27.30
C GLY A 79 -6.96 -0.58 26.47
N MET A 80 -5.90 -1.40 26.53
CA MET A 80 -4.69 -1.14 25.77
C MET A 80 -4.93 -1.18 24.25
N LEU A 81 -5.57 -2.25 23.76
CA LEU A 81 -5.95 -2.33 22.34
C LEU A 81 -6.88 -1.17 21.94
N SER A 82 -7.82 -0.80 22.80
CA SER A 82 -8.74 0.31 22.52
C SER A 82 -8.02 1.66 22.36
N LYS A 83 -6.99 1.94 23.17
CA LYS A 83 -6.17 3.16 23.01
C LYS A 83 -5.43 3.16 21.68
N VAL A 84 -4.86 2.02 21.29
CA VAL A 84 -4.18 1.86 19.99
C VAL A 84 -5.16 2.12 18.84
N LEU A 85 -6.32 1.47 18.85
CA LEU A 85 -7.36 1.66 17.81
C LEU A 85 -7.88 3.09 17.76
N GLY A 86 -8.04 3.74 18.92
CA GLY A 86 -8.40 5.16 19.00
C GLY A 86 -7.35 6.08 18.38
N SER A 87 -6.05 5.79 18.60
CA SER A 87 -4.96 6.52 17.95
C SER A 87 -5.00 6.33 16.44
N VAL A 88 -5.13 5.09 15.94
CA VAL A 88 -5.24 4.80 14.49
C VAL A 88 -6.40 5.58 13.86
N ALA A 89 -7.58 5.52 14.46
CA ALA A 89 -8.76 6.25 13.98
C ALA A 89 -8.57 7.78 14.03
N GLY A 90 -7.86 8.29 15.05
CA GLY A 90 -7.52 9.71 15.17
C GLY A 90 -6.66 10.25 14.03
N HIS A 91 -5.84 9.40 13.40
CA HIS A 91 -5.06 9.77 12.22
C HIS A 91 -5.85 9.63 10.91
N GLY A 92 -7.12 9.21 10.96
CA GLY A 92 -7.97 9.02 9.77
C GLY A 92 -7.77 7.67 9.08
N ALA A 93 -6.99 6.76 9.67
CA ALA A 93 -6.82 5.41 9.15
C ALA A 93 -8.00 4.51 9.53
N ASN A 94 -8.41 3.64 8.61
CA ASN A 94 -9.50 2.71 8.80
C ASN A 94 -8.97 1.29 9.07
N VAL A 95 -9.35 0.68 10.18
CA VAL A 95 -8.89 -0.65 10.56
C VAL A 95 -9.69 -1.71 9.81
N LEU A 96 -9.02 -2.53 9.01
CA LEU A 96 -9.63 -3.58 8.20
C LEU A 96 -9.65 -4.92 8.93
N THR A 97 -8.55 -5.26 9.59
CA THR A 97 -8.40 -6.52 10.33
C THR A 97 -7.68 -6.29 11.64
N ILE A 98 -8.01 -7.11 12.63
CA ILE A 98 -7.34 -7.12 13.94
C ILE A 98 -7.12 -8.57 14.32
N HIS A 99 -5.87 -8.91 14.62
CA HIS A 99 -5.49 -10.19 15.17
C HIS A 99 -4.62 -9.99 16.41
N GLN A 100 -5.17 -10.30 17.58
CA GLN A 100 -4.44 -10.28 18.84
C GLN A 100 -4.15 -11.71 19.31
N SER A 101 -2.88 -12.00 19.62
CA SER A 101 -2.50 -13.27 20.23
C SER A 101 -3.01 -13.37 21.66
N ILE A 102 -3.11 -14.60 22.17
CA ILE A 102 -3.29 -14.83 23.61
C ILE A 102 -2.10 -14.17 24.34
N PRO A 103 -2.34 -13.40 25.41
CA PRO A 103 -1.27 -12.79 26.18
C PRO A 103 -0.34 -13.84 26.80
N LEU A 104 0.96 -13.67 26.64
CA LEU A 104 2.01 -14.46 27.29
C LEU A 104 2.92 -13.51 28.05
N GLN A 105 3.20 -13.83 29.32
CA GLN A 105 4.07 -13.02 30.20
C GLN A 105 3.66 -11.54 30.26
N GLY A 106 2.35 -11.28 30.32
CA GLY A 106 1.81 -9.92 30.41
C GLY A 106 1.89 -9.13 29.10
N ARG A 107 2.11 -9.79 27.95
CA ARG A 107 2.16 -9.15 26.63
C ARG A 107 1.38 -9.91 25.59
N ALA A 108 0.76 -9.20 24.66
CA ALA A 108 0.13 -9.79 23.48
C ALA A 108 0.70 -9.15 22.22
N ASN A 109 0.93 -9.96 21.19
CA ASN A 109 1.20 -9.43 19.87
C ASN A 109 -0.12 -9.07 19.21
N VAL A 110 -0.17 -7.91 18.56
CA VAL A 110 -1.33 -7.43 17.80
C VAL A 110 -0.87 -7.11 16.39
N VAL A 111 -1.52 -7.73 15.41
CA VAL A 111 -1.35 -7.42 14.00
C VAL A 111 -2.64 -6.77 13.51
N ILE A 112 -2.52 -5.58 12.92
CA ILE A 112 -3.62 -4.89 12.27
C ILE A 112 -3.30 -4.63 10.80
N SER A 113 -4.29 -4.79 9.93
CA SER A 113 -4.24 -4.22 8.59
C SER A 113 -5.08 -2.95 8.58
N VAL A 114 -4.51 -1.85 8.10
CA VAL A 114 -5.17 -0.55 8.09
C VAL A 114 -5.14 0.04 6.69
N GLU A 115 -6.26 0.59 6.28
CA GLU A 115 -6.36 1.43 5.09
C GLU A 115 -5.96 2.87 5.45
N ILE A 116 -5.02 3.42 4.69
CA ILE A 116 -4.42 4.74 4.92
C ILE A 116 -4.80 5.77 3.85
N SER A 117 -5.84 5.48 3.05
CA SER A 117 -6.46 6.37 2.06
C SER A 117 -6.76 7.79 2.55
N HIS A 118 -7.04 7.93 3.84
CA HIS A 118 -7.55 9.13 4.47
C HIS A 118 -6.67 9.60 5.63
N LEU A 119 -5.38 9.23 5.62
CA LEU A 119 -4.47 9.75 6.64
C LEU A 119 -4.45 11.27 6.62
N ASN A 120 -4.58 11.87 7.81
CA ASN A 120 -4.47 13.31 8.01
C ASN A 120 -3.01 13.79 7.92
N GLU A 121 -2.06 12.86 8.11
CA GLU A 121 -0.62 13.09 8.27
C GLU A 121 0.18 11.99 7.54
N GLU A 122 1.51 12.06 7.53
CA GLU A 122 2.33 10.99 6.95
C GLU A 122 2.23 9.69 7.77
N LEU A 123 2.33 8.53 7.10
CA LEU A 123 2.30 7.22 7.75
C LEU A 123 3.34 7.08 8.88
N GLY A 124 4.52 7.71 8.72
CA GLY A 124 5.57 7.72 9.72
C GLY A 124 5.12 8.36 11.04
N GLU A 125 4.36 9.46 10.97
CA GLU A 125 3.83 10.17 12.14
C GLU A 125 2.81 9.31 12.89
N MET A 126 1.90 8.65 12.15
CA MET A 126 0.99 7.68 12.76
C MET A 126 1.76 6.55 13.45
N LEU A 127 2.79 5.98 12.81
CA LEU A 127 3.57 4.90 13.40
C LEU A 127 4.32 5.34 14.66
N ASP A 128 4.86 6.56 14.68
CA ASP A 128 5.53 7.12 15.85
C ASP A 128 4.55 7.45 16.97
N SER A 129 3.34 7.91 16.65
CA SER A 129 2.26 8.07 17.63
C SER A 129 1.97 6.75 18.35
N LEU A 130 1.91 5.63 17.61
CA LEU A 130 1.66 4.30 18.17
C LEU A 130 2.80 3.87 19.09
N LYS A 131 4.07 4.09 18.70
CA LYS A 131 5.24 3.79 19.55
C LYS A 131 5.23 4.59 20.85
N ASN A 132 4.67 5.80 20.84
CA ASN A 132 4.63 6.68 21.99
C ASN A 132 3.48 6.39 22.97
N ILE A 133 2.55 5.50 22.63
CA ILE A 133 1.48 5.08 23.53
C ILE A 133 2.08 4.25 24.68
N PRO A 134 1.90 4.65 25.95
CA PRO A 134 2.33 3.84 27.09
C PRO A 134 1.72 2.43 27.03
N GLY A 135 2.58 1.42 27.07
CA GLY A 135 2.19 0.01 26.95
C GLY A 135 2.45 -0.60 25.57
N VAL A 136 2.72 0.21 24.55
CA VAL A 136 3.26 -0.28 23.27
C VAL A 136 4.78 -0.43 23.40
N LYS A 137 5.29 -1.65 23.22
CA LYS A 137 6.73 -1.97 23.38
C LYS A 137 7.47 -2.03 22.05
N ARG A 138 6.71 -2.28 20.98
CA ARG A 138 7.19 -2.30 19.60
C ARG A 138 6.00 -2.03 18.69
N ALA A 139 6.24 -1.30 17.61
CA ALA A 139 5.31 -1.12 16.50
C ALA A 139 6.13 -1.02 15.21
N ILE A 140 5.88 -1.93 14.27
CA ILE A 140 6.60 -2.01 12.99
C ILE A 140 5.63 -2.32 11.85
N ILE A 141 5.91 -1.78 10.67
CA ILE A 141 5.22 -2.17 9.45
C ILE A 141 5.85 -3.48 8.97
N VAL A 142 5.01 -4.50 8.72
CA VAL A 142 5.42 -5.84 8.28
C VAL A 142 4.93 -6.18 6.86
N GLY A 143 4.09 -5.33 6.28
CA GLY A 143 3.62 -5.46 4.90
C GLY A 143 2.98 -4.17 4.41
N GLN A 144 3.12 -3.92 3.11
CA GLN A 144 2.44 -2.86 2.38
C GLN A 144 1.84 -3.50 1.13
N GLY A 145 0.57 -3.22 0.89
CA GLY A 145 -0.20 -3.69 -0.25
C GLY A 145 -0.92 -2.54 -0.91
#